data_AF-A0A385SK56-F1
#
_entry.id   AF-A0A385SK56-F1
#
_cell.length_a   1.000
_cell.length_b   1.000
_cell.length_c   1.000
_cell.angle_alpha   90.00
_cell.angle_beta   90.00
_cell.angle_gamma   90.00
#
_symmetry.space_group_name_H-M   'P 1'
#
loop_
_entity.id
_entity.type
_entity.pdbx_description
1 polymer ?
#
loop_
_entity_poly.entity_id
_entity_poly.type
_entity_poly.pdbx_seq_one_letter_code
_entity_poly.pdbx_strand_id
1 'polypeptide(L)'
;MCLFTGCAEKVSDDAFVGTWELKGRTKFDGIRIKIEKHDDALTGRIVKLNNNKLVKMFADSSDVWVSGIQRVSDFEFKLTERKLAADLFSLYGQSTSQDFKVQFIDANTIGLATEGADPQNSSVLYKRVP
;
A
#
# COMPACT_ATOMS: atom_id res chain seq x y z
N MET A 1 -34.57 12.13 9.35
CA MET A 1 -34.20 11.09 10.32
C MET A 1 -33.95 9.81 9.54
N CYS A 2 -32.70 9.49 9.21
CA CYS A 2 -32.36 8.22 8.56
C CYS A 2 -31.96 7.24 9.66
N LEU A 3 -32.82 6.23 9.85
CA LEU A 3 -32.63 5.12 10.76
C LEU A 3 -31.78 4.04 10.06
N PHE A 4 -30.67 3.68 10.68
CA PHE A 4 -29.87 2.46 10.53
C PHE A 4 -30.21 1.54 9.34
N THR A 5 -29.50 1.71 8.23
CA THR A 5 -29.20 0.62 7.29
C THR A 5 -27.80 0.92 6.74
N GLY A 6 -26.83 0.08 7.08
CA GLY A 6 -25.45 0.20 6.60
C GLY A 6 -25.39 0.03 5.09
N CYS A 7 -25.50 1.13 4.35
CA CYS A 7 -24.94 1.21 3.01
C CYS A 7 -23.43 1.29 3.21
N ALA A 8 -22.72 0.18 3.01
CA ALA A 8 -21.29 0.25 2.76
C ALA A 8 -21.13 1.06 1.46
N GLU A 9 -20.90 2.37 1.59
CA GLU A 9 -20.68 3.26 0.47
C GLU A 9 -19.44 2.77 -0.27
N LYS A 10 -19.57 2.60 -1.59
CA LYS A 10 -18.47 2.16 -2.45
C LYS A 10 -17.25 3.05 -2.21
N VAL A 11 -16.14 2.45 -1.82
CA VAL A 11 -14.90 3.20 -1.58
C VAL A 11 -14.38 3.66 -2.93
N SER A 12 -14.18 4.97 -3.14
CA SER A 12 -13.59 5.51 -4.36
C SER A 12 -12.10 5.14 -4.49
N ASP A 13 -11.62 4.93 -5.71
CA ASP A 13 -10.18 4.75 -5.97
C ASP A 13 -9.37 5.97 -5.51
N ASP A 14 -9.97 7.16 -5.58
CA ASP A 14 -9.34 8.41 -5.13
C ASP A 14 -9.07 8.42 -3.62
N ALA A 15 -9.70 7.52 -2.84
CA ALA A 15 -9.41 7.37 -1.41
C ALA A 15 -7.96 6.90 -1.15
N PHE A 16 -7.28 6.31 -2.14
CA PHE A 16 -5.86 5.97 -2.04
C PHE A 16 -4.94 7.17 -2.25
N VAL A 17 -5.39 8.25 -2.91
CA VAL A 17 -4.53 9.38 -3.26
C VAL A 17 -4.12 10.13 -2.00
N GLY A 18 -2.81 10.32 -1.82
CA GLY A 18 -2.23 10.99 -0.65
C GLY A 18 -0.91 10.38 -0.21
N THR A 19 -0.40 10.85 0.93
CA THR A 19 0.84 10.33 1.52
C THR A 19 0.51 9.38 2.67
N TRP A 20 1.20 8.25 2.68
CA TRP A 20 0.97 7.15 3.61
C TRP A 20 2.27 6.68 4.23
N GLU A 21 2.26 6.44 5.53
CA GLU A 21 3.39 5.89 6.27
C GLU A 21 3.17 4.40 6.53
N LEU A 22 4.18 3.58 6.20
CA LEU A 22 4.16 2.15 6.46
C LEU A 22 4.31 1.86 7.95
N LYS A 23 3.49 0.93 8.46
CA LYS A 23 3.50 0.44 9.85
C LYS A 23 3.35 -1.08 9.91
N GLY A 24 3.83 -1.68 10.99
CA GLY A 24 3.66 -3.10 11.29
C GLY A 24 4.67 -4.02 10.63
N ARG A 25 5.65 -3.47 9.89
CA ARG A 25 6.75 -4.21 9.29
C ARG A 25 8.05 -3.53 9.72
N THR A 26 8.68 -4.01 10.79
CA THR A 26 9.83 -3.38 11.46
C THR A 26 10.91 -2.86 10.50
N LYS A 27 11.19 -3.57 9.40
CA LYS A 27 12.18 -3.13 8.40
C LYS A 27 11.74 -1.87 7.62
N PHE A 28 10.45 -1.72 7.36
CA PHE A 28 9.85 -0.69 6.50
C PHE A 28 9.11 0.40 7.29
N ASP A 29 8.95 0.23 8.60
CA ASP A 29 8.26 1.19 9.45
C ASP A 29 8.84 2.60 9.29
N GLY A 30 7.95 3.57 9.07
CA GLY A 30 8.30 4.98 8.90
C GLY A 30 8.70 5.39 7.48
N ILE A 31 8.72 4.47 6.51
CA ILE A 31 8.79 4.84 5.08
C ILE A 31 7.48 5.53 4.71
N ARG A 32 7.56 6.63 3.95
CA ARG A 32 6.40 7.34 3.43
C ARG A 32 6.30 7.19 1.93
N ILE A 33 5.12 6.81 1.47
CA ILE A 33 4.77 6.58 0.08
C ILE A 33 3.69 7.58 -0.30
N LYS A 34 3.90 8.33 -1.37
CA LYS A 34 2.88 9.18 -1.98
C LYS A 34 2.22 8.39 -3.11
N ILE A 35 0.93 8.12 -2.96
CA ILE A 35 0.11 7.48 -3.98
C ILE A 35 -0.60 8.58 -4.78
N GLU A 36 -0.44 8.52 -6.09
CA GLU A 36 -1.00 9.47 -7.04
C GLU A 36 -1.66 8.72 -8.19
N LYS A 37 -2.64 9.38 -8.79
CA LYS A 37 -3.29 8.90 -10.01
C LYS A 37 -2.54 9.46 -11.21
N HIS A 38 -2.08 8.57 -12.07
CA HIS A 38 -1.52 8.91 -13.38
C HIS A 38 -2.37 8.20 -14.43
N ASP A 39 -3.05 8.99 -15.27
CA ASP A 39 -4.10 8.51 -16.17
C ASP A 39 -5.18 7.73 -15.38
N ASP A 40 -5.33 6.44 -15.65
CA ASP A 40 -6.27 5.54 -14.96
C ASP A 40 -5.58 4.59 -13.95
N ALA A 41 -4.28 4.78 -13.70
CA ALA A 41 -3.50 3.93 -12.80
C ALA A 41 -3.10 4.66 -11.51
N LEU A 42 -3.30 4.00 -10.37
CA LEU A 42 -2.76 4.43 -9.08
C LEU A 42 -1.37 3.82 -8.87
N THR A 43 -0.38 4.67 -8.66
CA THR A 43 0.99 4.25 -8.34
C THR A 43 1.51 5.02 -7.14
N GLY A 44 2.40 4.40 -6.37
CA GLY A 44 2.95 4.97 -5.15
C GLY A 44 4.46 5.07 -5.21
N ARG A 45 5.00 6.27 -4.99
CA ARG A 45 6.44 6.53 -4.95
C ARG A 45 6.92 6.85 -3.55
N ILE A 46 8.14 6.45 -3.23
CA ILE A 46 8.78 6.80 -1.96
C ILE A 46 9.03 8.30 -1.90
N VAL A 47 8.52 8.97 -0.87
CA VAL A 47 8.83 10.39 -0.60
C VAL A 47 9.68 10.57 0.64
N LYS A 48 9.77 9.55 1.50
CA LYS A 48 10.68 9.54 2.65
C LYS A 48 11.10 8.11 3.00
N LEU A 49 12.40 7.87 3.12
CA LEU A 49 12.95 6.62 3.63
C LEU A 49 13.02 6.65 5.17
N ASN A 50 12.98 5.47 5.79
CA ASN A 50 13.28 5.32 7.21
C ASN A 50 14.80 5.24 7.46
N ASN A 51 15.20 5.01 8.71
CA ASN A 51 16.61 4.90 9.10
C ASN A 51 17.21 3.48 8.97
N ASN A 52 16.51 2.55 8.35
CA ASN A 52 17.02 1.19 8.17
C ASN A 52 18.13 1.17 7.11
N LYS A 53 19.30 0.63 7.46
CA LYS A 53 20.47 0.56 6.56
C LYS A 53 20.17 -0.17 5.25
N LEU A 54 19.46 -1.29 5.31
CA LEU A 54 19.15 -2.09 4.11
C LEU A 54 18.18 -1.34 3.19
N VAL A 55 17.19 -0.66 3.75
CA VAL A 55 16.27 0.17 2.97
C VAL A 55 17.03 1.26 2.22
N LYS A 56 17.94 1.98 2.89
CA LYS A 56 18.77 3.03 2.26
C LYS A 56 19.78 2.51 1.23
N MET A 57 20.09 1.21 1.23
CA MET A 57 21.03 0.61 0.27
C MET A 57 20.35 0.17 -1.03
N PHE A 58 19.04 -0.08 -1.00
CA PHE A 58 18.29 -0.73 -2.09
C PHE A 58 17.06 0.05 -2.54
N ALA A 59 16.84 1.24 -1.99
CA ALA A 59 15.74 2.11 -2.38
C ALA A 59 16.17 3.56 -2.26
N ASP A 60 15.71 4.36 -3.21
CA ASP A 60 15.88 5.80 -3.26
C ASP A 60 14.55 6.53 -3.06
N SER A 61 14.64 7.80 -2.69
CA SER A 61 13.47 8.68 -2.76
C SER A 61 13.11 8.85 -4.24
N SER A 62 11.81 8.80 -4.57
CA SER A 62 11.21 8.73 -5.90
C SER A 62 11.03 7.33 -6.51
N ASP A 63 11.62 6.28 -5.94
CA ASP A 63 11.41 4.91 -6.40
C ASP A 63 9.93 4.52 -6.32
N VAL A 64 9.50 3.72 -7.29
CA VAL A 64 8.15 3.14 -7.29
C VAL A 64 8.10 2.05 -6.23
N TRP A 65 7.27 2.25 -5.21
CA TRP A 65 6.99 1.26 -4.17
C TRP A 65 5.71 0.49 -4.45
N VAL A 66 4.61 1.21 -4.73
CA VAL A 66 3.33 0.61 -5.14
C VAL A 66 3.26 0.69 -6.66
N SER A 67 3.35 -0.45 -7.34
CA SER A 67 3.31 -0.51 -8.80
C SER A 67 1.90 -0.60 -9.36
N GLY A 68 0.89 -0.88 -8.53
CA GLY A 68 -0.50 -0.88 -8.97
C GLY A 68 -1.48 -1.11 -7.82
N ILE A 69 -2.69 -0.58 -8.01
CA ILE A 69 -3.85 -0.82 -7.17
C ILE A 69 -5.01 -1.17 -8.10
N GLN A 70 -5.64 -2.32 -7.86
CA GLN A 70 -6.74 -2.82 -8.67
C GLN A 70 -7.96 -3.10 -7.79
N ARG A 71 -9.12 -2.62 -8.20
CA ARG A 71 -10.38 -2.93 -7.53
C ARG A 71 -10.79 -4.38 -7.72
N VAL A 72 -11.18 -5.03 -6.64
CA VAL A 72 -11.74 -6.39 -6.63
C VAL A 72 -13.25 -6.36 -6.32
N SER A 73 -13.68 -5.47 -5.42
CA SER A 73 -15.10 -5.23 -5.10
C SER A 73 -15.35 -3.76 -4.73
N ASP A 74 -16.54 -3.43 -4.21
CA ASP A 74 -16.85 -2.07 -3.77
C ASP A 74 -16.00 -1.59 -2.57
N PHE A 75 -15.41 -2.52 -1.82
CA PHE A 75 -14.61 -2.25 -0.61
C PHE A 75 -13.25 -2.97 -0.60
N GLU A 76 -13.02 -3.91 -1.51
CA GLU A 76 -11.79 -4.70 -1.57
C GLU A 76 -10.96 -4.38 -2.80
N PHE A 77 -9.64 -4.32 -2.59
CA PHE A 77 -8.67 -4.02 -3.62
C PHE A 77 -7.47 -4.98 -3.52
N LYS A 78 -6.74 -5.07 -4.61
CA LYS A 78 -5.43 -5.69 -4.70
C LYS A 78 -4.38 -4.60 -4.82
N LEU A 79 -3.40 -4.58 -3.94
CA LEU A 79 -2.26 -3.65 -3.98
C LEU A 79 -0.99 -4.45 -4.27
N THR A 80 -0.24 -4.03 -5.28
CA THR A 80 1.04 -4.64 -5.64
C THR A 80 2.19 -3.75 -5.21
N GLU A 81 3.04 -4.24 -4.32
CA GLU A 81 4.29 -3.60 -3.94
C GLU A 81 5.47 -4.19 -4.72
N ARG A 82 6.45 -3.36 -5.08
CA ARG A 82 7.77 -3.82 -5.52
C ARG A 82 8.59 -4.27 -4.31
N LYS A 83 9.27 -5.40 -4.43
CA LYS A 83 10.18 -5.87 -3.38
C LYS A 83 11.41 -4.97 -3.32
N LEU A 84 11.88 -4.73 -2.10
CA LEU A 84 13.20 -4.14 -1.89
C LEU A 84 14.24 -5.04 -2.57
N ALA A 85 15.17 -4.46 -3.33
CA ALA A 85 16.14 -5.18 -4.16
C ALA A 85 15.50 -6.04 -5.29
N ALA A 86 14.37 -5.59 -5.84
CA ALA A 86 13.72 -6.19 -7.01
C ALA A 86 14.71 -6.56 -8.14
N ASP A 87 15.67 -5.68 -8.44
CA ASP A 87 16.64 -5.91 -9.51
C ASP A 87 17.53 -7.11 -9.23
N LEU A 88 17.94 -7.31 -7.97
CA LEU A 88 18.70 -8.49 -7.56
C LEU A 88 17.86 -9.76 -7.72
N PHE A 89 16.61 -9.76 -7.28
CA PHE A 89 15.71 -10.91 -7.44
C PHE A 89 15.48 -11.26 -8.91
N SER A 90 15.38 -10.26 -9.78
CA SER A 90 15.21 -10.45 -11.22
C SER A 90 16.37 -11.20 -11.86
N LEU A 91 17.61 -10.98 -11.41
CA LEU A 91 18.80 -11.68 -11.93
C LEU A 91 18.75 -13.20 -11.66
N TYR A 92 18.03 -13.61 -10.61
CA TYR A 92 17.85 -15.01 -10.25
C TYR A 92 16.47 -15.57 -10.66
N GLY A 93 15.72 -14.86 -11.51
CA GLY A 93 14.39 -15.29 -11.95
C GLY A 93 13.34 -15.34 -10.84
N GLN A 94 13.56 -14.63 -9.74
CA GLN A 94 12.63 -14.57 -8.62
C GLN A 94 11.60 -13.46 -8.80
N SER A 95 10.42 -13.63 -8.20
CA SER A 95 9.39 -12.59 -8.22
C SER A 95 9.89 -11.29 -7.58
N THR A 96 9.70 -10.18 -8.28
CA THR A 96 10.13 -8.82 -7.91
C THR A 96 9.04 -8.00 -7.24
N SER A 97 7.85 -8.58 -7.07
CA SER A 97 6.69 -7.91 -6.48
C SER A 97 5.99 -8.79 -5.44
N GLN A 98 5.17 -8.16 -4.62
CA GLN A 98 4.30 -8.82 -3.66
C GLN A 98 2.91 -8.23 -3.78
N ASP A 99 1.93 -9.11 -3.94
CA ASP A 99 0.52 -8.73 -3.94
C ASP A 99 -0.07 -8.82 -2.52
N PHE A 100 -0.92 -7.86 -2.20
CA PHE A 100 -1.69 -7.80 -0.96
C PHE A 100 -3.17 -7.62 -1.28
N LYS A 101 -4.02 -8.30 -0.53
CA LYS A 101 -5.43 -7.96 -0.40
C LYS A 101 -5.51 -6.76 0.55
N VAL A 102 -6.24 -5.71 0.16
CA VAL A 102 -6.34 -4.49 0.95
C VAL A 102 -7.78 -4.02 1.09
N GLN A 103 -8.08 -3.45 2.25
CA GLN A 103 -9.33 -2.77 2.56
C GLN A 103 -9.02 -1.54 3.41
N PHE A 104 -9.87 -0.53 3.32
CA PHE A 104 -9.83 0.61 4.24
C PHE A 104 -10.45 0.19 5.57
N ILE A 105 -9.68 0.30 6.65
CA ILE A 105 -10.19 0.17 8.02
C ILE A 105 -10.97 1.44 8.39
N ASP A 106 -10.44 2.59 7.96
CA ASP A 106 -11.05 3.91 8.05
C ASP A 106 -10.48 4.82 6.95
N ALA A 107 -10.91 6.09 6.88
CA ALA A 107 -10.47 7.04 5.83
C ALA A 107 -8.95 7.33 5.82
N ASN A 108 -8.25 7.04 6.93
CA ASN A 108 -6.84 7.30 7.15
C ASN A 108 -6.02 6.03 7.37
N THR A 109 -6.61 4.84 7.25
CA THR A 109 -5.93 3.56 7.51
C THR A 109 -6.31 2.53 6.47
N ILE A 110 -5.31 2.04 5.73
CA ILE A 110 -5.46 0.89 4.84
C ILE A 110 -4.78 -0.31 5.51
N GLY A 111 -5.51 -1.41 5.63
CA GLY A 111 -4.98 -2.68 6.11
C GLY A 111 -4.53 -3.58 4.97
N LEU A 112 -3.39 -4.24 5.14
CA LEU A 112 -2.82 -5.17 4.15
C LEU A 112 -2.86 -6.61 4.67
N ALA A 113 -3.32 -7.54 3.84
CA ALA A 113 -3.31 -8.95 4.14
C ALA A 113 -2.64 -9.76 3.02
N THR A 114 -1.85 -10.75 3.41
CA THR A 114 -1.40 -11.84 2.53
C THR A 114 -2.28 -13.06 2.75
N GLU A 115 -2.57 -13.81 1.69
CA GLU A 115 -3.07 -15.21 1.74
C GLU A 115 -4.13 -15.50 2.81
N GLY A 116 -5.41 -15.30 2.47
CA GLY A 116 -6.54 -15.74 3.31
C GLY A 116 -6.77 -14.95 4.60
N ALA A 117 -5.83 -14.09 5.01
CA ALA A 117 -6.02 -13.18 6.14
C ALA A 117 -6.96 -12.02 5.81
N ASP A 118 -7.57 -11.45 6.86
CA ASP A 118 -8.50 -10.33 6.75
C ASP A 118 -7.76 -8.98 6.90
N PRO A 119 -7.76 -8.12 5.86
CA PRO A 119 -7.12 -6.80 5.94
C PRO A 119 -7.74 -5.88 7.00
N GLN A 120 -9.00 -6.07 7.42
CA GLN A 120 -9.62 -5.20 8.43
C GLN A 120 -8.99 -5.35 9.82
N ASN A 121 -8.38 -6.52 10.08
CA ASN A 121 -7.71 -6.85 11.34
C ASN A 121 -6.19 -6.88 11.20
N SER A 122 -5.65 -6.27 10.13
CA SER A 122 -4.22 -6.33 9.85
C SER A 122 -3.37 -5.54 10.84
N SER A 123 -2.22 -6.09 11.20
CA SER A 123 -1.14 -5.36 11.87
C SER A 123 -0.25 -4.58 10.89
N VAL A 124 -0.31 -4.89 9.59
CA VAL A 124 0.46 -4.24 8.53
C VAL A 124 -0.41 -3.19 7.86
N LEU A 125 -0.02 -1.93 8.03
CA LEU A 125 -0.88 -0.79 7.71
C LEU A 125 -0.16 0.26 6.85
N TYR A 126 -0.94 0.94 6.03
CA TYR A 126 -0.62 2.26 5.51
C TYR A 126 -1.44 3.26 6.33
N LYS A 127 -0.78 4.16 7.06
CA LYS A 127 -1.45 5.23 7.79
C LYS A 127 -1.25 6.57 7.10
N ARG A 128 -2.35 7.27 6.82
CA ARG A 128 -2.32 8.56 6.13
C ARG A 128 -1.54 9.57 6.98
N VAL A 129 -0.68 10.34 6.33
CA VAL A 129 0.05 11.44 6.95
C VAL A 129 -0.29 12.76 6.24
N PRO A 130 -0.44 13.87 6.99
CA PRO A 130 -0.64 15.20 6.42
C PRO A 130 0.51 15.65 5.52
#